data_AF-A0A9W8UZF1-F1
#
_entry.id   AF-A0A9W8UZF1-F1
#
_cell.length_a   1.000
_cell.length_b   1.000
_cell.length_c   1.000
_cell.angle_alpha   90.00
_cell.angle_beta   90.00
_cell.angle_gamma   90.00
#
_symmetry.space_group_name_H-M   'P 1'
#
loop_
_entity.id
_entity.type
_entity.pdbx_description
1 polymer ?
#
loop_
_entity_poly.entity_id
_entity_poly.type
_entity_poly.pdbx_seq_one_letter_code
_entity_poly.pdbx_strand_id
1 'polypeptide(L)'
;MIIVQVVLLKVALDYRPPPPTKGGEAGLPFAGGDDTLFGFQRPYNFWQWRSPRRYWHAIMYFAGALFVLELLLSQIPGLYGAYANAIGCIGLGVEATLPIPQILINYRSKSSAGLRLSVLAAWIGGDTMKLFWFFTAKTAIPWSFKISGMFQASCDFFLGFQYLLYNSREVQTTVKEHPMKEWTTRSHSRSLTPTRHAGPFMESEQTDFGVRYQERAATVTSRQNSHPLRPR
;
A
#
# COMPACT_ATOMS: atom_id res chain seq x y z
N MET A 1 -24.95 -12.69 -8.87
CA MET A 1 -24.24 -11.62 -8.10
C MET A 1 -23.78 -12.12 -6.73
N ILE A 2 -24.68 -12.64 -5.88
CA ILE A 2 -24.32 -13.11 -4.52
C ILE A 2 -23.32 -14.29 -4.55
N ILE A 3 -23.53 -15.30 -5.39
CA ILE A 3 -22.63 -16.47 -5.47
C ILE A 3 -21.21 -16.07 -5.87
N VAL A 4 -21.08 -15.20 -6.87
CA VAL A 4 -19.78 -14.68 -7.32
C VAL A 4 -19.09 -13.88 -6.21
N GLN A 5 -19.84 -13.06 -5.46
CA GLN A 5 -19.31 -12.31 -4.32
C GLN A 5 -18.85 -13.22 -3.17
N VAL A 6 -19.58 -14.30 -2.87
CA VAL A 6 -19.21 -15.28 -1.85
C VAL A 6 -17.96 -16.07 -2.26
N VAL A 7 -17.86 -16.47 -3.53
CA VAL A 7 -16.67 -17.16 -4.06
C VAL A 7 -15.45 -16.24 -4.04
N LEU A 8 -15.60 -14.98 -4.48
CA LEU A 8 -14.51 -13.99 -4.42
C LEU A 8 -14.11 -13.67 -2.98
N LEU A 9 -15.06 -13.62 -2.05
CA LEU A 9 -14.78 -13.45 -0.62
C LEU A 9 -14.01 -14.65 -0.06
N LYS A 10 -14.40 -15.87 -0.44
CA LYS A 10 -13.71 -17.09 -0.02
C LYS A 10 -12.28 -17.13 -0.54
N VAL A 11 -12.06 -16.84 -1.82
CA VAL A 11 -10.72 -16.72 -2.41
C VAL A 11 -9.92 -15.60 -1.74
N ALA A 12 -10.52 -14.43 -1.49
CA ALA A 12 -9.85 -13.33 -0.82
C ALA A 12 -9.46 -13.66 0.64
N LEU A 13 -10.26 -14.48 1.34
CA LEU A 13 -9.96 -14.97 2.68
C LEU A 13 -8.85 -16.03 2.66
N ASP A 14 -8.90 -16.96 1.69
CA ASP A 14 -7.92 -18.04 1.53
C ASP A 14 -6.51 -17.50 1.22
N TYR A 15 -6.42 -16.41 0.44
CA TYR A 15 -5.15 -15.78 0.05
C TYR A 15 -4.83 -14.48 0.81
N ARG A 16 -5.50 -14.23 1.94
CA ARG A 16 -5.25 -13.04 2.75
C ARG A 16 -3.84 -13.10 3.36
N PRO A 17 -2.97 -12.10 3.13
CA PRO A 17 -1.71 -12.00 3.85
C PRO A 17 -1.98 -11.82 5.36
N PRO A 18 -1.12 -12.36 6.23
CA PRO A 18 -1.38 -12.45 7.67
C PRO A 18 -1.73 -11.08 8.30
N PRO A 19 -2.58 -11.07 9.35
CA PRO A 19 -3.09 -9.83 9.92
C PRO A 19 -1.97 -8.89 10.41
N PRO A 20 -2.17 -7.56 10.33
CA PRO A 20 -1.14 -6.55 10.63
C PRO A 20 -0.58 -6.60 12.06
N THR A 21 -1.27 -7.26 12.98
CA THR A 21 -0.82 -7.50 14.36
C THR A 21 0.45 -8.36 14.45
N LYS A 22 0.90 -8.99 13.35
CA LYS A 22 2.18 -9.71 13.27
C LYS A 22 3.28 -8.95 12.50
N GLY A 23 3.19 -7.63 12.38
CA GLY A 23 4.31 -6.80 11.88
C GLY A 23 4.61 -6.94 10.38
N GLY A 24 3.66 -7.43 9.58
CA GLY A 24 3.80 -7.42 8.13
C GLY A 24 3.47 -6.04 7.57
N GLU A 25 4.44 -5.40 6.92
CA GLU A 25 4.26 -4.12 6.18
C GLU A 25 3.22 -4.21 5.06
N ALA A 26 2.79 -5.42 4.70
CA ALA A 26 1.71 -5.72 3.76
C ALA A 26 0.30 -5.28 4.23
N GLY A 27 0.13 -4.90 5.49
CA GLY A 27 -1.16 -4.51 6.06
C GLY A 27 -1.58 -3.06 5.81
N LEU A 28 -0.72 -2.22 5.21
CA LEU A 28 -0.94 -0.78 5.13
C LEU A 28 -0.51 -0.23 3.76
N PRO A 29 -1.36 -0.26 2.72
CA PRO A 29 -1.24 0.77 1.72
C PRO A 29 -1.38 2.11 2.47
N PHE A 30 -0.40 3.00 2.37
CA PHE A 30 -0.37 4.36 2.96
C PHE A 30 0.18 4.58 4.39
N ALA A 31 0.75 3.60 5.11
CA ALA A 31 1.34 3.87 6.44
C ALA A 31 2.87 3.97 6.50
N GLY A 32 3.56 3.80 5.38
CA GLY A 32 5.03 3.85 5.30
C GLY A 32 5.58 4.85 4.28
N GLY A 33 4.73 5.64 3.64
CA GLY A 33 5.21 6.73 2.79
C GLY A 33 5.41 7.96 3.66
N ASP A 34 6.66 8.39 3.82
CA ASP A 34 7.01 9.66 4.46
C ASP A 34 5.98 10.74 4.06
N ASP A 35 5.27 11.28 5.06
CA ASP A 35 4.20 12.29 4.96
C ASP A 35 4.73 13.64 4.41
N THR A 36 5.37 13.64 3.24
CA THR A 36 6.08 14.78 2.65
C THR A 36 5.60 15.05 1.24
N LEU A 37 4.29 15.03 1.02
CA LEU A 37 3.75 15.79 -0.11
C LEU A 37 3.74 17.29 0.20
N PHE A 38 3.51 17.65 1.47
CA PHE A 38 3.57 19.02 1.97
C PHE A 38 4.24 19.15 3.36
N GLY A 39 4.84 18.08 3.89
CA GLY A 39 5.45 18.08 5.24
C GLY A 39 4.46 18.30 6.39
N PHE A 40 3.16 18.22 6.12
CA PHE A 40 2.10 18.40 7.12
C PHE A 40 1.76 17.06 7.76
N GLN A 41 2.21 16.86 9.00
CA GLN A 41 1.75 15.76 9.84
C GLN A 41 0.27 16.01 10.17
N ARG A 42 -0.63 15.11 9.75
CA ARG A 42 -2.08 15.30 9.95
C ARG A 42 -2.39 15.36 11.45
N PRO A 43 -3.10 16.40 11.92
CA PRO A 43 -3.42 16.52 13.35
C PRO A 43 -4.19 15.27 13.80
N TYR A 44 -3.83 14.75 14.98
CA TYR A 44 -4.42 13.57 15.61
C TYR A 44 -4.33 12.25 14.81
N ASN A 45 -3.42 12.13 13.83
CA ASN A 45 -3.36 10.98 12.90
C ASN A 45 -4.74 10.69 12.29
N PHE A 46 -5.47 11.76 11.94
CA PHE A 46 -6.80 11.67 11.37
C PHE A 46 -6.79 10.75 10.15
N TRP A 47 -7.66 9.71 10.14
CA TRP A 47 -7.73 8.64 9.15
C TRP A 47 -6.54 7.67 9.03
N GLN A 48 -5.47 7.85 9.80
CA GLN A 48 -4.34 6.91 9.89
C GLN A 48 -4.44 6.02 11.14
N TRP A 49 -5.66 5.72 11.60
CA TRP A 49 -5.86 5.00 12.86
C TRP A 49 -5.49 3.53 12.74
N ARG A 50 -4.45 3.10 13.48
CA ARG A 50 -4.01 1.69 13.53
C ARG A 50 -5.02 0.73 14.16
N SER A 51 -5.93 1.22 15.01
CA SER A 51 -6.92 0.37 15.68
C SER A 51 -8.26 0.43 14.94
N PRO A 52 -8.86 -0.71 14.56
CA PRO A 52 -10.14 -0.74 13.84
C PRO A 52 -11.29 -0.12 14.65
N ARG A 53 -11.23 -0.16 15.98
CA ARG A 53 -12.26 0.42 16.86
C ARG A 53 -12.45 1.92 16.64
N ARG A 54 -11.36 2.69 16.55
CA ARG A 54 -11.42 4.15 16.33
C ARG A 54 -12.04 4.51 14.97
N TYR A 55 -11.72 3.73 13.94
CA TYR A 55 -12.31 3.86 12.62
C TYR A 55 -13.83 3.68 12.66
N TRP A 56 -14.30 2.58 13.23
CA TRP A 56 -15.74 2.30 13.30
C TRP A 56 -16.49 3.32 14.15
N HIS A 57 -15.93 3.78 15.27
CA HIS A 57 -16.55 4.85 16.05
C HIS A 57 -16.70 6.14 15.25
N ALA A 58 -15.67 6.57 14.53
CA ALA A 58 -15.75 7.79 13.72
C ALA A 58 -16.81 7.67 12.61
N ILE A 59 -16.86 6.53 11.90
CA ILE A 59 -17.88 6.28 10.87
C ILE A 59 -19.28 6.25 11.47
N MET A 60 -19.47 5.59 12.62
CA MET A 60 -20.77 5.52 13.30
C MET A 60 -21.23 6.88 13.82
N TYR A 61 -20.32 7.69 14.38
CA TYR A 61 -20.66 9.05 14.82
C TYR A 61 -21.00 9.95 13.63
N PHE A 62 -20.24 9.86 12.53
CA PHE A 62 -20.53 10.62 11.32
C PHE A 62 -21.88 10.23 10.70
N ALA A 63 -22.13 8.92 10.52
CA ALA A 63 -23.39 8.42 10.00
C ALA A 63 -24.58 8.74 10.92
N GLY A 64 -24.41 8.57 12.23
CA GLY A 64 -25.42 8.92 13.23
C GLY A 64 -25.73 10.42 13.25
N ALA A 65 -24.71 11.28 13.13
CA ALA A 65 -24.89 12.72 13.04
C ALA A 65 -25.66 13.12 11.77
N LEU A 66 -25.30 12.55 10.60
CA LEU A 66 -26.04 12.78 9.35
C LEU A 66 -27.49 12.29 9.46
N PHE A 67 -27.73 11.15 10.09
CA PHE A 67 -29.06 10.60 10.30
C PHE A 67 -29.93 11.48 11.22
N VAL A 68 -29.38 11.94 12.34
CA VAL A 68 -30.09 12.86 13.24
C VAL A 68 -30.37 14.18 12.53
N LEU A 69 -29.39 14.71 11.79
CA LEU A 69 -29.56 15.94 11.01
C LEU A 69 -30.64 15.80 9.94
N GLU A 70 -30.68 14.67 9.24
CA GLU A 70 -31.75 14.32 8.28
C GLU A 70 -33.13 14.35 8.95
N LEU A 71 -33.28 13.69 10.11
CA LEU A 71 -34.56 13.66 10.84
C LEU A 71 -35.02 15.06 11.28
N LEU A 72 -34.09 15.88 11.78
CA LEU A 72 -34.39 17.23 12.24
C LEU A 72 -34.74 18.16 11.07
N LEU A 73 -33.97 18.13 9.98
CA LEU A 73 -34.15 19.03 8.84
C LEU A 73 -35.33 18.59 7.95
N SER A 74 -35.70 17.31 7.95
CA SER A 74 -36.90 16.81 7.28
C SER A 74 -38.17 17.52 7.74
N GLN A 75 -38.20 18.02 8.99
CA GLN A 75 -39.34 18.78 9.53
C GLN A 75 -39.43 20.23 9.00
N ILE A 76 -38.41 20.71 8.28
CA ILE A 76 -38.32 22.09 7.78
C ILE A 76 -38.13 22.06 6.25
N PRO A 77 -39.22 21.99 5.45
CA PRO A 77 -39.13 21.81 3.99
C PRO A 77 -38.28 22.86 3.28
N GLY A 78 -38.26 24.10 3.79
CA GLY A 78 -37.48 25.19 3.20
C GLY A 78 -35.96 25.02 3.31
N LEU A 79 -35.46 24.35 4.35
CA LEU A 79 -34.02 24.10 4.55
C LEU A 79 -33.57 22.75 4.02
N TYR A 80 -34.47 21.76 4.04
CA TYR A 80 -34.18 20.38 3.63
C TYR A 80 -33.59 20.29 2.21
N GLY A 81 -34.19 21.01 1.25
CA GLY A 81 -33.71 20.99 -0.14
C GLY A 81 -32.29 21.51 -0.31
N ALA A 82 -31.94 22.58 0.42
CA ALA A 82 -30.57 23.13 0.40
C ALA A 82 -29.57 22.16 1.05
N TYR A 83 -29.95 21.56 2.17
CA TYR A 83 -29.14 20.56 2.88
C TYR A 83 -28.89 19.31 2.02
N ALA A 84 -29.94 18.72 1.44
CA ALA A 84 -29.85 17.53 0.59
C ALA A 84 -28.95 17.78 -0.64
N ASN A 85 -29.08 18.96 -1.27
CA ASN A 85 -28.20 19.35 -2.37
C ASN A 85 -26.75 19.55 -1.92
N ALA A 86 -26.52 20.15 -0.75
CA ALA A 86 -25.17 20.35 -0.22
C ALA A 86 -24.46 19.03 0.07
N ILE A 87 -25.11 18.09 0.78
CA ILE A 87 -24.52 16.77 1.05
C ILE A 87 -24.27 15.99 -0.25
N GLY A 88 -25.17 16.11 -1.24
CA GLY A 88 -25.00 15.49 -2.56
C GLY A 88 -23.79 16.04 -3.30
N CYS A 89 -23.63 17.37 -3.34
CA CYS A 89 -22.47 18.02 -3.95
C CYS A 89 -21.15 17.68 -3.23
N ILE A 90 -21.15 17.62 -1.89
CA ILE A 90 -19.98 17.19 -1.11
C ILE A 90 -19.63 15.75 -1.44
N GLY A 91 -20.63 14.85 -1.46
CA GLY A 91 -20.44 13.44 -1.81
C GLY A 91 -19.85 13.27 -3.21
N LEU A 92 -20.42 13.96 -4.20
CA LEU A 92 -19.89 13.99 -5.56
C LEU A 92 -18.46 14.52 -5.62
N GLY A 93 -18.14 15.60 -4.91
CA GLY A 93 -16.79 16.15 -4.84
C GLY A 93 -15.78 15.17 -4.22
N VAL A 94 -16.17 14.47 -3.15
CA VAL A 94 -15.33 13.43 -2.54
C VAL A 94 -15.10 12.28 -3.51
N GLU A 95 -16.14 11.80 -4.19
CA GLU A 95 -16.04 10.74 -5.20
C GLU A 95 -15.15 11.16 -6.38
N ALA A 96 -15.27 12.42 -6.80
CA ALA A 96 -14.54 12.97 -7.93
C ALA A 96 -13.03 13.13 -7.67
N THR A 97 -12.64 13.30 -6.41
CA THR A 97 -11.26 13.50 -6.00
C THR A 97 -10.52 12.22 -5.65
N LEU A 98 -11.20 11.05 -5.65
CA LEU A 98 -10.59 9.75 -5.36
C LEU A 98 -9.37 9.41 -6.23
N PRO A 99 -9.29 9.75 -7.53
CA PRO A 99 -8.12 9.42 -8.36
C PRO A 99 -6.88 10.30 -8.07
N ILE A 100 -7.06 11.47 -7.45
CA ILE A 100 -6.00 12.48 -7.29
C ILE A 100 -4.76 11.97 -6.53
N PRO A 101 -4.89 11.27 -5.38
CA PRO A 101 -3.73 10.74 -4.68
C PRO A 101 -2.90 9.80 -5.55
N GLN A 102 -3.54 8.95 -6.36
CA GLN A 102 -2.85 8.03 -7.26
C GLN A 102 -2.14 8.78 -8.39
N ILE A 103 -2.79 9.77 -8.99
CA ILE A 103 -2.20 10.64 -10.02
C ILE A 103 -0.88 11.26 -9.52
N LEU A 104 -0.89 11.70 -8.27
CA LEU A 104 0.21 12.42 -7.65
C LEU A 104 1.37 11.48 -7.26
N ILE A 105 1.06 10.29 -6.75
CA ILE A 105 2.05 9.24 -6.49
C ILE A 105 2.73 8.82 -7.80
N ASN A 106 1.96 8.59 -8.87
CA ASN A 106 2.50 8.26 -10.18
C ASN A 106 3.41 9.38 -10.71
N TYR A 107 2.98 10.64 -10.57
CA TYR A 107 3.78 11.78 -11.01
C TYR A 107 5.10 11.92 -10.25
N ARG A 108 5.13 11.65 -8.94
CA ARG A 108 6.35 11.73 -8.11
C ARG A 108 7.29 10.55 -8.34
N SER A 109 6.76 9.34 -8.35
CA SER A 109 7.54 8.11 -8.54
C SER A 109 8.01 7.91 -9.99
N LYS A 110 7.39 8.63 -10.95
CA LYS A 110 7.58 8.42 -12.39
C LYS A 110 7.36 6.96 -12.81
N SER A 111 6.57 6.24 -12.03
CA SER A 111 6.20 4.85 -12.23
C SER A 111 4.70 4.68 -12.02
N SER A 112 4.13 3.67 -12.65
CA SER A 112 2.75 3.23 -12.39
C SER A 112 2.72 1.88 -11.67
N ALA A 113 3.85 1.48 -11.06
CA ALA A 113 3.96 0.27 -10.25
C ALA A 113 2.95 0.32 -9.08
N GLY A 114 1.95 -0.55 -9.13
CA GLY A 114 0.84 -0.60 -8.16
C GLY A 114 -0.54 -0.38 -8.79
N LEU A 115 -0.63 0.25 -9.96
CA LEU A 115 -1.88 0.39 -10.70
C LEU A 115 -2.12 -0.83 -11.60
N ARG A 116 -3.17 -1.60 -11.31
CA ARG A 116 -3.55 -2.76 -12.15
C ARG A 116 -4.22 -2.28 -13.43
N LEU A 117 -3.68 -2.67 -14.59
CA LEU A 117 -4.23 -2.30 -15.91
C LEU A 117 -5.72 -2.65 -16.06
N SER A 118 -6.14 -3.82 -15.54
CA SER A 118 -7.55 -4.25 -15.60
C SER A 118 -8.49 -3.32 -14.83
N VAL A 119 -8.03 -2.78 -13.70
CA VAL A 119 -8.80 -1.83 -12.87
C VAL A 119 -8.90 -0.48 -13.57
N LEU A 120 -7.77 0.01 -14.11
CA LEU A 120 -7.73 1.24 -14.89
C LEU A 120 -8.64 1.17 -16.13
N ALA A 121 -8.63 0.05 -16.85
CA ALA A 121 -9.52 -0.16 -18.00
C ALA A 121 -10.99 -0.19 -17.59
N ALA A 122 -11.31 -0.80 -16.44
CA ALA A 122 -12.68 -0.80 -15.90
C ALA A 122 -13.14 0.61 -15.50
N TRP A 123 -12.25 1.43 -14.93
CA TRP A 123 -12.53 2.82 -14.59
C TRP A 123 -12.85 3.64 -15.83
N ILE A 124 -11.95 3.67 -16.82
CA ILE A 124 -12.15 4.40 -18.08
C ILE A 124 -13.41 3.93 -18.82
N GLY A 125 -13.64 2.61 -18.88
CA GLY A 125 -14.84 2.05 -19.50
C GLY A 125 -16.13 2.44 -18.78
N GLY A 126 -16.11 2.37 -17.44
CA GLY A 126 -17.22 2.78 -16.59
C GLY A 126 -17.56 4.26 -16.75
N ASP A 127 -16.55 5.12 -16.72
CA ASP A 127 -16.72 6.58 -16.86
C ASP A 127 -17.18 6.98 -18.26
N THR A 128 -16.67 6.32 -19.30
CA THR A 128 -17.14 6.52 -20.67
C THR A 128 -18.62 6.15 -20.81
N MET A 129 -19.02 5.00 -20.25
CA MET A 129 -20.42 4.57 -20.24
C MET A 129 -21.30 5.53 -19.42
N LYS A 130 -20.82 6.00 -18.27
CA LYS A 130 -21.52 6.94 -17.38
C LYS A 130 -21.77 8.27 -18.08
N LEU A 131 -20.75 8.81 -18.75
CA LEU A 131 -20.87 10.03 -19.56
C LEU A 131 -21.82 9.83 -20.73
N PHE A 132 -21.70 8.72 -21.46
CA PHE A 132 -22.62 8.40 -22.55
C PHE A 132 -24.07 8.41 -22.06
N TRP A 133 -24.35 7.77 -20.92
CA TRP A 133 -25.68 7.78 -20.31
C TRP A 133 -26.13 9.19 -19.90
N PHE A 134 -25.24 10.01 -19.30
CA PHE A 134 -25.58 11.38 -18.89
C PHE A 134 -26.01 12.30 -20.03
N PHE A 135 -25.49 12.09 -21.24
CA PHE A 135 -25.80 12.91 -22.41
C PHE A 135 -26.88 12.32 -23.32
N THR A 136 -27.13 11.00 -23.24
CA THR A 136 -28.17 10.33 -24.05
C THR A 136 -29.47 10.06 -23.30
N ALA A 137 -29.47 10.15 -21.96
CA ALA A 137 -30.67 9.97 -21.17
C ALA A 137 -31.73 11.02 -21.50
N LYS A 138 -32.99 10.57 -21.64
CA LYS A 138 -34.15 11.44 -21.86
C LYS A 138 -34.59 12.19 -20.59
N THR A 139 -34.09 11.77 -19.43
CA THR A 139 -34.37 12.38 -18.13
C THR A 139 -33.41 13.54 -17.86
N ALA A 140 -33.93 14.63 -17.29
CA ALA A 140 -33.10 15.75 -16.85
C ALA A 140 -32.21 15.33 -15.68
N ILE A 141 -30.92 15.10 -15.94
CA ILE A 141 -29.92 14.79 -14.92
C ILE A 141 -29.33 16.11 -14.40
N PRO A 142 -29.24 16.31 -13.07
CA PRO A 142 -28.69 17.54 -12.50
C PRO A 142 -27.27 17.82 -12.99
N TRP A 143 -26.95 19.11 -13.19
CA TRP A 143 -25.63 19.52 -13.68
C TRP A 143 -24.49 19.15 -12.73
N SER A 144 -24.74 19.08 -11.42
CA SER A 144 -23.76 18.64 -10.42
C SER A 144 -23.21 17.23 -10.73
N PHE A 145 -24.08 16.28 -11.10
CA PHE A 145 -23.67 14.94 -11.50
C PHE A 145 -22.87 14.93 -12.80
N LYS A 146 -23.28 15.73 -13.80
CA LYS A 146 -22.59 15.81 -15.09
C LYS A 146 -21.17 16.36 -14.94
N ILE A 147 -21.02 17.49 -14.25
CA ILE A 147 -19.72 18.14 -14.03
C ILE A 147 -18.80 17.22 -13.23
N SER A 148 -19.33 16.61 -12.15
CA SER A 148 -18.57 15.65 -11.34
C SER A 148 -18.10 14.45 -12.15
N GLY A 149 -18.99 13.84 -12.95
CA GLY A 149 -18.64 12.70 -13.80
C GLY A 149 -17.64 13.05 -14.90
N MET A 150 -17.72 14.26 -15.48
CA MET A 150 -16.72 14.73 -16.44
C MET A 150 -15.35 14.91 -15.80
N PHE A 151 -15.30 15.43 -14.57
CA PHE A 151 -14.05 15.55 -13.83
C PHE A 151 -13.45 14.18 -13.48
N GLN A 152 -14.26 13.23 -13.02
CA GLN A 152 -13.86 11.82 -12.79
C GLN A 152 -13.24 11.23 -14.05
N ALA A 153 -13.97 11.28 -15.16
CA ALA A 153 -13.50 10.74 -16.43
C ALA A 153 -12.18 11.38 -16.86
N SER A 154 -12.05 12.70 -16.72
CA SER A 154 -10.80 13.41 -17.03
C SER A 154 -9.62 12.94 -16.17
N CYS A 155 -9.85 12.68 -14.87
CA CYS A 155 -8.83 12.14 -13.99
C CYS A 155 -8.42 10.71 -14.36
N ASP A 156 -9.38 9.86 -14.71
CA ASP A 156 -9.13 8.47 -15.09
C ASP A 156 -8.43 8.36 -16.44
N PHE A 157 -8.81 9.20 -17.42
CA PHE A 157 -8.07 9.31 -18.68
C PHE A 157 -6.64 9.83 -18.46
N PHE A 158 -6.45 10.79 -17.55
CA PHE A 158 -5.12 11.28 -17.19
C PHE A 158 -4.27 10.18 -16.54
N LEU A 159 -4.87 9.37 -15.67
CA LEU A 159 -4.22 8.21 -15.08
C LEU A 159 -3.83 7.17 -16.14
N GLY A 160 -4.70 6.97 -17.14
CA GLY A 160 -4.42 6.14 -18.31
C GLY A 160 -3.24 6.64 -19.12
N PHE A 161 -3.16 7.96 -19.35
CA PHE A 161 -2.01 8.57 -20.01
C PHE A 161 -0.71 8.38 -19.22
N GLN A 162 -0.74 8.61 -17.90
CA GLN A 162 0.42 8.36 -17.02
C GLN A 162 0.87 6.90 -17.10
N TYR A 163 -0.07 5.95 -17.10
CA TYR A 163 0.21 4.53 -17.19
C TYR A 163 0.96 4.19 -18.49
N LEU A 164 0.49 4.68 -19.64
CA LEU A 164 1.16 4.45 -20.92
C LEU A 164 2.58 5.04 -20.95
N LEU A 165 2.75 6.27 -20.43
CA LEU A 165 4.04 6.96 -20.42
C LEU A 165 5.08 6.26 -19.53
N TYR A 166 4.67 5.84 -18.33
CA TYR A 166 5.60 5.27 -17.34
C TYR A 166 5.86 3.78 -17.57
N ASN A 167 4.87 3.00 -18.03
CA ASN A 167 5.09 1.61 -18.43
C ASN A 167 6.12 1.49 -19.57
N SER A 168 6.10 2.44 -20.51
CA SER A 168 7.09 2.49 -21.61
C SER A 168 8.51 2.77 -21.13
N ARG A 169 8.68 3.47 -20.01
CA ARG A 169 9.99 3.78 -19.42
C ARG A 169 10.57 2.60 -18.66
N GLU A 170 9.73 1.91 -17.89
CA GLU A 170 10.13 0.71 -17.14
C GLU A 170 10.70 -0.36 -18.07
N VAL A 171 10.02 -0.66 -19.19
CA VAL A 171 10.49 -1.62 -20.19
C VAL A 171 11.86 -1.24 -20.77
N GLN A 172 12.15 0.04 -21.00
CA GLN A 172 13.46 0.47 -21.50
C GLN A 172 14.59 0.33 -20.48
N THR A 173 14.32 0.54 -19.19
CA THR A 173 15.32 0.32 -18.13
C THR A 173 15.67 -1.15 -17.99
N THR A 174 14.69 -2.06 -18.05
CA THR A 174 14.95 -3.51 -17.92
C THR A 174 15.70 -4.09 -19.12
N VAL A 175 15.48 -3.56 -20.33
CA VAL A 175 16.16 -4.03 -21.55
C VAL A 175 17.63 -3.57 -21.63
N LYS A 176 18.01 -2.50 -20.94
CA LYS A 176 19.40 -1.97 -20.96
C LYS A 176 20.33 -2.60 -19.92
N GLU A 177 19.81 -3.32 -18.94
CA GLU A 177 20.62 -3.93 -17.88
C GLU A 177 20.87 -5.42 -18.11
N HIS A 178 21.65 -5.77 -19.15
CA HIS A 178 22.47 -6.99 -19.16
C HIS A 178 23.54 -6.91 -20.26
N PRO A 179 24.68 -6.22 -20.06
CA PRO A 179 25.91 -6.64 -20.72
C PRO A 179 26.26 -8.01 -20.14
N MET A 180 26.02 -9.06 -20.92
CA MET A 180 26.43 -10.42 -20.64
C MET A 180 27.95 -10.40 -20.41
N LYS A 181 28.40 -10.56 -19.16
CA LYS A 181 29.82 -10.86 -18.92
C LYS A 181 30.05 -12.24 -19.50
N GLU A 182 30.65 -12.27 -20.68
CA GLU A 182 31.11 -13.48 -21.36
C GLU A 182 32.07 -14.21 -20.44
N TRP A 183 31.58 -15.23 -19.76
CA TRP A 183 32.43 -16.13 -18.99
C TRP A 183 33.18 -16.98 -20.00
N THR A 184 34.42 -16.59 -20.29
CA THR A 184 35.34 -17.35 -21.14
C THR A 184 35.57 -18.70 -20.45
N THR A 185 34.83 -19.72 -20.87
CA THR A 185 35.04 -21.08 -20.37
C THR A 185 36.27 -21.62 -21.08
N ARG A 186 37.44 -21.33 -20.49
CA ARG A 186 38.71 -21.90 -20.93
C ARG A 186 38.69 -23.37 -20.60
N SER A 187 38.38 -24.18 -21.60
CA SER A 187 38.53 -25.62 -21.60
C SER A 187 39.98 -25.99 -21.26
N HIS A 188 40.18 -26.65 -20.13
CA HIS A 188 41.34 -27.51 -19.91
C HIS A 188 40.84 -28.88 -19.50
N SER A 189 41.01 -29.79 -20.45
CA SER A 189 40.71 -31.21 -20.36
C SER A 189 41.78 -31.95 -19.54
N ARG A 190 41.36 -33.11 -19.00
CA ARG A 190 42.17 -34.26 -18.51
C ARG A 190 42.72 -34.11 -17.08
N SER A 191 42.74 -35.12 -16.20
CA SER A 191 42.23 -36.50 -16.15
C SER A 191 42.67 -37.10 -14.80
N LEU A 192 42.03 -38.20 -14.38
CA LEU A 192 42.48 -39.24 -13.43
C LEU A 192 41.95 -39.16 -11.98
N THR A 193 40.88 -39.90 -11.76
CA THR A 193 40.57 -40.63 -10.53
C THR A 193 41.71 -41.60 -10.17
N PRO A 194 42.03 -41.74 -8.88
CA PRO A 194 42.15 -43.09 -8.33
C PRO A 194 41.46 -43.25 -6.98
N THR A 195 40.83 -44.42 -6.85
CA THR A 195 40.14 -44.96 -5.70
C THR A 195 41.11 -45.45 -4.63
N ARG A 196 40.72 -45.25 -3.37
CA ARG A 196 40.92 -46.14 -2.20
C ARG A 196 42.29 -46.16 -1.49
N HIS A 197 42.31 -45.62 -0.26
CA HIS A 197 42.81 -46.37 0.91
C HIS A 197 42.26 -45.78 2.23
N ALA A 198 41.77 -46.66 3.10
CA ALA A 198 41.40 -46.36 4.48
C ALA A 198 42.64 -46.47 5.38
N GLY A 199 42.78 -45.54 6.33
CA GLY A 199 43.74 -45.56 7.44
C GLY A 199 43.24 -44.65 8.58
N PRO A 200 43.49 -44.98 9.86
CA PRO A 200 42.80 -44.36 11.00
C PRO A 200 43.59 -43.25 11.70
N PHE A 201 42.85 -42.31 12.32
CA PHE A 201 43.14 -41.57 13.56
C PHE A 201 44.28 -40.52 13.63
N MET A 202 43.90 -39.26 13.88
CA MET A 202 44.50 -38.12 14.62
C MET A 202 44.27 -36.79 13.87
N GLU A 203 43.37 -35.92 14.32
CA GLU A 203 43.54 -34.90 15.37
C GLU A 203 44.33 -33.66 14.92
N SER A 204 43.61 -32.61 14.46
CA SER A 204 43.88 -31.19 14.73
C SER A 204 43.05 -30.26 13.81
N GLU A 205 41.89 -29.77 14.27
CA GLU A 205 41.40 -28.39 13.98
C GLU A 205 40.07 -28.07 14.72
N GLN A 206 39.97 -28.47 15.98
CA GLN A 206 38.87 -28.09 16.86
C GLN A 206 39.35 -27.13 17.96
N THR A 207 40.14 -26.12 17.57
CA THR A 207 40.80 -25.19 18.49
C THR A 207 40.40 -23.72 18.34
N ASP A 208 39.50 -23.35 17.41
CA ASP A 208 39.12 -21.94 17.23
C ASP A 208 37.77 -21.54 17.85
N PHE A 209 36.94 -22.51 18.27
CA PHE A 209 35.60 -22.21 18.81
C PHE A 209 35.54 -22.06 20.34
N GLY A 210 36.55 -22.55 21.08
CA GLY A 210 36.56 -22.54 22.55
C GLY A 210 37.03 -21.21 23.17
N VAL A 211 37.85 -20.44 22.46
CA VAL A 211 38.50 -19.24 23.02
C VAL A 211 37.53 -18.05 23.13
N ARG A 212 36.58 -17.92 22.20
CA ARG A 212 35.64 -16.77 22.19
C ARG A 212 34.55 -16.81 23.25
N TYR A 213 34.26 -17.97 23.85
CA TYR A 213 33.23 -18.06 24.89
C TYR A 213 33.76 -17.76 26.30
N GLN A 214 35.06 -17.97 26.55
CA GLN A 214 35.67 -17.73 27.87
C GLN A 214 35.88 -16.22 28.15
N GLU A 215 36.22 -15.42 27.14
CA GLU A 215 36.46 -13.96 27.28
C GLU A 215 35.19 -13.17 27.64
N ARG A 216 34.03 -13.61 27.16
CA ARG A 216 32.75 -12.91 27.42
C ARG A 216 32.21 -13.12 28.82
N ALA A 217 32.61 -14.18 29.51
CA ALA A 217 32.19 -14.48 30.89
C ALA A 217 33.05 -13.74 31.93
N ALA A 218 34.33 -13.46 31.66
CA ALA A 218 35.21 -12.76 32.60
C ALA A 218 34.92 -11.24 32.71
N THR A 219 34.27 -10.64 31.70
CA THR A 219 34.00 -9.20 31.67
C THR A 219 32.74 -8.80 32.46
N VAL A 220 31.87 -9.75 32.79
CA VAL A 220 30.62 -9.49 33.53
C VAL A 220 30.83 -9.53 35.05
N THR A 221 31.87 -10.21 35.54
CA THR A 221 32.09 -10.43 36.98
C THR A 221 32.94 -9.35 37.67
N SER A 222 33.58 -8.43 36.93
CA SER A 222 34.44 -7.39 37.52
C SER A 222 33.73 -6.08 37.89
N ARG A 223 32.43 -5.94 37.58
CA ARG A 223 31.66 -4.70 37.80
C ARG A 223 30.84 -4.65 39.09
N GLN A 224 30.98 -5.62 39.99
CA GLN A 224 30.14 -5.74 41.19
C GLN A 224 30.88 -5.52 42.53
N ASN A 225 32.18 -5.21 42.53
CA ASN A 225 32.95 -4.94 43.75
C ASN A 225 33.64 -3.57 43.69
N SER A 226 32.91 -2.49 43.98
CA SER A 226 33.51 -1.20 44.39
C SER A 226 32.54 -0.36 45.24
N HIS A 227 32.36 -0.77 46.50
CA HIS A 227 31.89 0.12 47.57
C HIS A 227 33.11 0.63 48.36
N PRO A 228 33.29 1.95 48.54
CA PRO A 228 34.10 2.46 49.62
C PRO A 228 33.24 3.11 50.72
N LEU A 229 33.56 2.69 51.94
CA LEU A 229 33.09 3.18 53.24
C LEU A 229 33.46 4.66 53.46
N ARG A 230 32.57 5.42 54.11
CA ARG A 230 32.82 6.78 54.59
C ARG A 230 32.80 6.78 56.13
N PRO A 231 33.84 7.27 56.83
CA PRO A 231 33.81 7.35 58.29
C PRO A 231 33.34 8.74 58.78
N ARG A 232 32.58 8.68 59.89
CA ARG A 232 32.25 9.66 60.95
C ARG A 232 31.98 11.11 60.56
#